data_AF-A0A0X8GL33-F1
#
_entry.id   AF-A0A0X8GL33-F1
#
_cell.length_a   1.000
_cell.length_b   1.000
_cell.length_c   1.000
_cell.angle_alpha   90.00
_cell.angle_beta   90.00
_cell.angle_gamma   90.00
#
_symmetry.space_group_name_H-M   'P 1'
#
loop_
_entity.id
_entity.type
_entity.pdbx_description
1 polymer ?
#
loop_
_entity_poly.entity_id
_entity_poly.type
_entity_poly.pdbx_seq_one_letter_code
_entity_poly.pdbx_strand_id
1 'polypeptide(L)'
;MRQIEDTKTAELPGMPTAKRRGRPPLGERAMTAAERQRASRKARFQAGLKNMSLTTPVQFNAMVDIATREKLKRVAAEQGLTMGQLLDRLIEQL
;
A
#
# COMPACT_ATOMS: atom_id res chain seq x y z
N MET A 1 8.15 3.08 -22.98
CA MET A 1 7.81 4.03 -24.05
C MET A 1 8.72 5.25 -23.90
N ARG A 2 9.60 5.52 -24.86
CA ARG A 2 10.42 6.73 -24.89
C ARG A 2 9.54 7.88 -25.41
N GLN A 3 9.40 8.93 -24.63
CA GLN A 3 8.81 10.17 -25.12
C GLN A 3 9.82 10.81 -26.08
N ILE A 4 9.41 11.05 -27.31
CA ILE A 4 10.18 11.78 -28.31
C ILE A 4 10.00 13.26 -27.96
N GLU A 5 11.08 13.94 -27.57
CA GLU A 5 11.06 15.37 -27.31
C GLU A 5 10.77 16.10 -28.63
N ASP A 6 9.67 16.85 -28.66
CA ASP A 6 9.19 17.53 -29.86
C ASP A 6 9.97 18.85 -30.02
N THR A 7 11.14 18.77 -30.65
CA THR A 7 12.09 19.90 -30.80
C THR A 7 11.64 20.97 -31.80
N LYS A 8 10.45 20.83 -32.40
CA LYS A 8 9.98 21.71 -33.48
C LYS A 8 9.08 22.86 -33.01
N THR A 9 8.59 22.82 -31.78
CA THR A 9 7.74 23.89 -31.26
C THR A 9 8.61 24.94 -30.58
N ALA A 10 9.13 25.89 -31.36
CA ALA A 10 9.76 27.08 -30.78
C ALA A 10 8.68 27.89 -30.05
N GLU A 11 8.83 28.07 -28.73
CA GLU A 11 7.92 28.91 -27.95
C GLU A 11 8.02 30.36 -28.43
N LEU A 12 6.92 30.92 -28.95
CA LEU A 12 6.86 32.31 -29.39
C LEU A 12 6.98 33.27 -28.18
N PRO A 13 7.80 34.34 -28.27
CA PRO A 13 7.97 35.28 -27.18
C PRO A 13 6.63 35.97 -26.84
N GLY A 14 6.20 35.86 -25.58
CA GLY A 14 4.94 36.45 -25.09
C GLY A 14 3.74 35.48 -25.01
N MET A 15 3.88 34.22 -25.45
CA MET A 15 2.84 33.21 -25.23
C MET A 15 2.77 32.80 -23.74
N PRO A 16 1.57 32.66 -23.16
CA PRO A 16 1.43 32.19 -21.79
C PRO A 16 1.88 30.72 -21.70
N THR A 17 3.02 30.48 -21.05
CA THR A 17 3.50 29.12 -20.74
C THR A 17 2.43 28.37 -19.93
N ALA A 18 2.09 27.15 -20.35
CA ALA A 18 1.09 26.33 -19.68
C ALA A 18 1.52 26.06 -18.22
N LYS A 19 0.91 26.78 -17.27
CA LYS A 19 1.20 26.62 -15.85
C LYS A 19 0.71 25.24 -15.42
N ARG A 20 1.64 24.39 -14.96
CA ARG A 20 1.35 23.03 -14.50
C ARG A 20 0.27 23.10 -13.41
N ARG A 21 -0.92 22.56 -13.69
CA ARG A 21 -2.06 22.56 -12.76
C ARG A 21 -1.89 21.46 -11.72
N GLY A 22 -2.12 21.76 -10.44
CA GLY A 22 -2.11 20.80 -9.34
C GLY A 22 -1.33 21.25 -8.11
N ARG A 23 -1.46 20.50 -7.00
CA ARG A 23 -0.70 20.76 -5.77
C ARG A 23 0.78 20.43 -6.03
N PRO A 24 1.73 21.32 -5.70
CA PRO A 24 3.14 21.02 -5.81
C PRO A 24 3.49 19.79 -4.96
N PRO A 25 4.49 18.99 -5.37
CA PRO A 25 4.95 17.87 -4.57
C PRO A 25 5.44 18.35 -3.20
N LEU A 26 5.28 17.50 -2.18
CA LEU A 26 5.91 17.72 -0.88
C LEU A 26 7.43 17.52 -1.03
N GLY A 27 8.18 18.62 -1.12
CA GLY A 27 9.64 18.63 -1.27
C GLY A 27 10.12 18.97 -2.68
N GLU A 28 11.41 18.75 -2.93
CA GLU A 28 12.09 19.12 -4.20
C GLU A 28 11.67 18.23 -5.39
N ARG A 29 11.17 17.02 -5.14
CA ARG A 29 10.78 16.05 -6.17
C ARG A 29 9.49 15.32 -5.81
N ALA A 30 8.68 15.04 -6.83
CA ALA A 30 7.49 14.21 -6.67
C ALA A 30 7.88 12.75 -6.40
N MET A 31 7.35 12.16 -5.33
CA MET A 31 7.51 10.73 -5.07
C MET A 31 6.95 9.90 -6.22
N THR A 32 7.69 8.87 -6.58
CA THR A 32 7.24 7.77 -7.44
C THR A 32 6.09 7.01 -6.77
N ALA A 33 5.34 6.22 -7.55
CA ALA A 33 4.24 5.42 -7.01
C ALA A 33 4.72 4.41 -5.93
N ALA A 34 5.89 3.80 -6.15
CA ALA A 34 6.50 2.86 -5.21
C ALA A 34 6.87 3.53 -3.88
N GLU A 35 7.45 4.73 -3.94
CA GLU A 35 7.80 5.50 -2.75
C GLU A 35 6.56 5.93 -1.95
N ARG A 36 5.50 6.39 -2.64
CA ARG A 36 4.22 6.71 -1.98
C ARG A 36 3.65 5.50 -1.26
N GLN A 37 3.70 4.32 -1.87
CA GLN A 37 3.18 3.11 -1.26
C GLN A 37 4.02 2.69 -0.04
N ARG A 38 5.35 2.81 -0.10
CA ARG A 38 6.23 2.58 1.06
C ARG A 38 5.95 3.57 2.19
N ALA A 39 5.83 4.85 1.88
CA ALA A 39 5.52 5.89 2.86
C ALA A 39 4.15 5.65 3.52
N SER A 40 3.14 5.25 2.73
CA SER A 40 1.81 4.91 3.25
C SER A 40 1.86 3.71 4.22
N ARG A 41 2.58 2.63 3.86
CA ARG A 41 2.76 1.47 4.75
C ARG A 41 3.45 1.87 6.06
N LYS A 42 4.53 2.68 5.97
CA LYS A 42 5.26 3.18 7.14
C LYS A 42 4.37 4.04 8.04
N ALA A 43 3.54 4.92 7.47
CA ALA A 43 2.62 5.76 8.23
C ALA A 43 1.56 4.94 8.98
N ARG A 44 0.99 3.91 8.33
CA ARG A 44 0.02 3.00 8.98
C ARG A 44 0.65 2.24 10.14
N PHE A 45 1.88 1.75 9.97
CA PHE A 45 2.62 1.07 11.03
C PHE A 45 2.91 2.00 12.21
N GLN A 46 3.36 3.24 11.94
CA GLN A 46 3.59 4.23 13.00
C GLN A 46 2.31 4.67 13.72
N ALA A 47 1.19 4.73 13.01
CA ALA A 47 -0.11 5.03 13.62
C ALA A 47 -0.54 3.91 14.58
N GLY A 48 -0.33 2.64 14.20
CA GLY A 48 -0.55 1.48 15.07
C GLY A 48 0.35 1.48 16.31
N LEU A 49 1.63 1.86 16.16
CA LEU A 49 2.57 1.95 17.30
C LEU A 49 2.22 3.06 18.31
N LYS A 50 1.70 4.20 17.85
CA LYS A 50 1.40 5.34 18.73
C LYS A 50 0.13 5.12 19.56
N ASN A 51 -0.80 4.31 19.07
CA ASN A 51 -2.05 3.99 19.75
C ASN A 51 -2.06 2.49 20.04
N MET A 52 -1.73 2.07 21.28
CA MET A 52 -1.78 0.64 21.67
C MET A 52 -3.18 0.01 21.54
N SER A 53 -4.23 0.80 21.28
CA SER A 53 -5.59 0.34 20.98
C SER A 53 -5.81 0.02 19.49
N LEU A 54 -4.87 0.31 18.60
CA LEU A 54 -4.99 0.05 17.16
C LEU A 54 -4.21 -1.20 16.75
N THR A 55 -4.82 -1.99 15.85
CA THR A 55 -4.19 -3.16 15.26
C THR A 55 -3.06 -2.74 14.33
N THR A 56 -1.89 -3.36 14.51
CA THR A 56 -0.73 -3.14 13.64
C THR A 56 -0.59 -4.34 12.71
N PRO A 57 -0.53 -4.16 11.38
CA PRO A 57 -0.38 -5.29 10.46
C PRO A 57 1.05 -5.84 10.56
N VAL A 58 1.23 -6.90 11.34
CA VAL A 58 2.47 -7.67 11.44
C VAL A 58 2.37 -8.89 10.53
N GLN A 59 3.42 -9.17 9.75
CA GLN A 59 3.47 -10.42 8.99
C GLN A 59 3.71 -11.58 9.94
N PHE A 60 2.67 -12.39 10.16
CA PHE A 60 2.76 -13.60 10.97
C PHE A 60 3.19 -14.79 10.09
N ASN A 61 4.33 -15.40 10.44
CA ASN A 61 4.82 -16.62 9.81
C ASN A 61 4.85 -17.73 10.86
N ALA A 62 4.09 -18.80 10.62
CA ALA A 62 4.12 -20.01 11.44
C ALA A 62 4.22 -21.25 10.55
N MET A 63 4.98 -22.24 11.01
CA MET A 63 5.02 -23.55 10.39
C MET A 63 3.85 -24.38 10.91
N VAL A 64 3.11 -25.01 10.00
CA VAL A 64 1.94 -25.81 10.32
C VAL A 64 1.94 -27.05 9.45
N ASP A 65 1.54 -28.19 10.03
CA ASP A 65 1.40 -29.43 9.29
C ASP A 65 0.39 -29.29 8.13
N ILE A 66 0.61 -30.06 7.07
CA ILE A 66 -0.23 -30.04 5.86
C ILE A 66 -1.69 -30.33 6.20
N ALA A 67 -1.95 -31.29 7.10
CA ALA A 67 -3.31 -31.64 7.51
C ALA A 67 -4.02 -30.47 8.19
N THR A 68 -3.33 -29.72 9.03
CA THR A 68 -3.88 -28.55 9.74
C THR A 68 -4.12 -27.40 8.77
N ARG A 69 -3.22 -27.18 7.81
CA ARG A 69 -3.41 -26.18 6.74
C ARG A 69 -4.66 -26.47 5.91
N GLU A 70 -4.88 -27.72 5.52
CA GLU A 70 -6.07 -28.12 4.75
C GLU A 70 -7.36 -27.94 5.56
N LYS A 71 -7.36 -28.27 6.85
CA LYS A 71 -8.49 -28.02 7.75
C LYS A 71 -8.81 -26.54 7.86
N LEU A 72 -7.80 -25.69 8.12
CA LEU A 72 -7.99 -24.24 8.21
C LEU A 72 -8.54 -23.66 6.91
N LYS A 73 -8.09 -24.17 5.76
CA LYS A 73 -8.59 -23.72 4.45
C LYS A 73 -10.06 -24.06 4.25
N ARG A 74 -10.50 -25.26 4.67
CA ARG A 74 -11.91 -25.65 4.62
C ARG A 74 -12.76 -24.78 5.53
N VAL A 75 -12.35 -24.59 6.78
CA VAL A 75 -13.06 -23.75 7.75
C VAL A 75 -13.15 -22.30 7.26
N ALA A 76 -12.08 -21.76 6.67
CA ALA A 76 -12.09 -20.42 6.08
C ALA A 76 -13.10 -20.32 4.93
N ALA A 77 -13.15 -21.34 4.06
CA ALA A 77 -14.09 -21.39 2.94
C ALA A 77 -15.55 -21.50 3.41
N GLU A 78 -15.83 -22.35 4.40
CA GLU A 78 -17.16 -22.52 5.00
C GLU A 78 -17.68 -21.23 5.63
N GLN A 79 -16.78 -20.43 6.23
CA GLN A 79 -17.13 -19.16 6.87
C GLN A 79 -17.09 -17.96 5.90
N GLY A 80 -16.67 -18.17 4.64
CA GLY A 80 -16.49 -17.08 3.66
C GLY A 80 -15.40 -16.07 4.05
N LEU A 81 -14.46 -16.47 4.91
CA LEU A 81 -13.38 -15.63 5.42
C LEU A 81 -12.08 -15.91 4.67
N THR A 82 -11.20 -14.91 4.62
CA THR A 82 -9.81 -15.16 4.25
C THR A 82 -9.07 -15.88 5.38
N MET A 83 -8.01 -16.62 5.04
CA MET A 83 -7.19 -17.32 6.03
C MET A 83 -6.66 -16.37 7.13
N GLY A 84 -6.28 -15.13 6.76
CA GLY A 84 -5.84 -14.12 7.72
C GLY A 84 -6.94 -13.74 8.71
N GLN A 85 -8.14 -13.46 8.23
CA GLN A 85 -9.29 -13.12 9.08
C GLN A 85 -9.70 -14.28 10.00
N LEU A 86 -9.60 -15.52 9.53
CA LEU A 86 -9.85 -16.69 10.37
C LEU A 86 -8.84 -16.76 11.52
N LEU A 87 -7.55 -16.52 11.23
CA LEU A 87 -6.50 -16.51 12.26
C LEU A 87 -6.68 -15.36 13.24
N ASP A 88 -6.98 -14.15 12.77
CA ASP A 88 -7.25 -12.99 13.63
C ASP A 88 -8.38 -13.31 14.63
N ARG A 89 -9.47 -13.92 14.14
CA ARG A 89 -10.60 -14.34 14.98
C ARG A 89 -10.23 -15.42 16.00
N LEU A 90 -9.40 -16.39 15.61
CA LEU A 90 -8.93 -17.43 16.53
C LEU A 90 -8.02 -16.86 17.61
N ILE A 91 -7.21 -15.84 17.28
CA ILE A 91 -6.34 -15.14 18.23
C ILE A 91 -7.16 -14.31 19.23
N GLU A 92 -8.26 -13.66 18.79
CA GLU A 92 -9.16 -12.92 19.67
C GLU A 92 -9.89 -13.81 20.71
N GLN A 93 -9.96 -15.13 20.47
CA GLN A 93 -10.60 -16.09 21.38
C GLN A 93 -9.65 -16.67 22.44
N LEU A 94 -8.35 -16.39 22.35
CA LEU A 94 -7.34 -16.78 23.34
C LEU A 94 -7.26 -15.75 24.48
#